data_AF-A0A523V1M1-F1
#
_entry.id   AF-A0A523V1M1-F1
#
_cell.length_a   1.000
_cell.length_b   1.000
_cell.length_c   1.000
_cell.angle_alpha   90.00
_cell.angle_beta   90.00
_cell.angle_gamma   90.00
#
_symmetry.space_group_name_H-M   'P 1'
#
loop_
_entity.id
_entity.type
_entity.pdbx_description
1 polymer ?
#
loop_
_entity_poly.entity_id
_entity_poly.type
_entity_poly.pdbx_seq_one_letter_code
_entity_poly.pdbx_strand_id
1 'polypeptide(L)'
;MQIRKTYREVNPELLYAEIRDSILKQGASLGEEKMETYALPGDTSSFITRGTLTFRAQDAASKEKECLRTHIVGSVKTETKVMLDSDDKLFPPEKVSALQADLDFIFGSYEVK
;
A
#
# COMPACT_ATOMS: atom_id res chain seq x y z
N MET A 1 12.90 4.50 -3.46
CA MET A 1 11.91 5.22 -4.29
C MET A 1 10.63 5.40 -3.48
N GLN A 2 10.02 6.59 -3.51
CA GLN A 2 8.76 6.86 -2.81
C GLN A 2 7.68 7.23 -3.83
N ILE A 3 6.51 6.58 -3.75
CA ILE A 3 5.34 6.80 -4.60
C ILE A 3 4.17 7.22 -3.72
N ARG A 4 3.43 8.23 -4.18
CA ARG A 4 2.24 8.74 -3.49
C ARG A 4 1.10 8.75 -4.49
N LYS A 5 0.01 8.08 -4.15
CA LYS A 5 -1.22 8.04 -4.95
C LYS A 5 -2.42 8.40 -4.08
N THR A 6 -3.39 9.08 -4.67
CA THR A 6 -4.65 9.43 -4.00
C THR A 6 -5.79 8.88 -4.84
N TYR A 7 -6.68 8.13 -4.20
CA TYR A 7 -7.84 7.54 -4.82
C TYR A 7 -9.11 8.08 -4.17
N ARG A 8 -10.17 8.23 -4.95
CA ARG A 8 -11.49 8.68 -4.47
C ARG A 8 -12.48 7.53 -4.57
N GLU A 9 -13.36 7.40 -3.57
CA GLU A 9 -14.40 6.35 -3.53
C GLU A 9 -13.85 4.90 -3.55
N VAL A 10 -12.55 4.72 -3.25
CA VAL A 10 -11.93 3.40 -3.12
C VAL A 10 -11.90 2.98 -1.67
N ASN A 11 -12.38 1.77 -1.39
CA ASN A 11 -12.31 1.20 -0.04
C ASN A 11 -10.83 0.97 0.35
N PRO A 12 -10.34 1.58 1.46
CA PRO A 12 -8.97 1.40 1.92
C PRO A 12 -8.62 -0.06 2.25
N GLU A 13 -9.58 -0.87 2.69
CA GLU A 13 -9.36 -2.30 2.97
C GLU A 13 -9.18 -3.12 1.69
N LEU A 14 -9.95 -2.78 0.65
CA LEU A 14 -9.79 -3.40 -0.68
C LEU A 14 -8.42 -3.06 -1.27
N LEU A 15 -8.05 -1.78 -1.24
CA LEU A 15 -6.77 -1.30 -1.74
C LEU A 15 -5.59 -1.92 -0.95
N TYR A 16 -5.75 -2.09 0.36
CA TYR A 16 -4.80 -2.79 1.21
C TYR A 16 -4.61 -4.24 0.78
N ALA A 17 -5.70 -4.96 0.53
CA ALA A 17 -5.65 -6.35 0.08
C ALA A 17 -4.97 -6.48 -1.30
N GLU A 18 -5.33 -5.63 -2.25
CA GLU A 18 -4.75 -5.65 -3.60
C GLU A 18 -3.26 -5.33 -3.60
N ILE A 19 -2.83 -4.32 -2.83
CA ILE A 19 -1.40 -3.98 -2.69
C ILE A 19 -0.64 -5.16 -2.06
N ARG A 20 -1.20 -5.77 -1.00
CA ARG A 20 -0.61 -6.93 -0.35
C ARG A 20 -0.44 -8.10 -1.31
N ASP A 21 -1.49 -8.49 -2.02
CA ASP A 21 -1.44 -9.63 -2.95
C ASP A 21 -0.45 -9.38 -4.09
N SER A 22 -0.48 -8.17 -4.66
CA SER A 22 0.42 -7.77 -5.74
C SER A 22 1.90 -7.85 -5.30
N ILE A 23 2.22 -7.40 -4.09
CA ILE A 23 3.59 -7.43 -3.58
C ILE A 23 4.03 -8.88 -3.24
N LEU A 24 3.13 -9.70 -2.68
CA LEU A 24 3.39 -11.13 -2.45
C LEU A 24 3.66 -11.87 -3.78
N LYS A 25 2.89 -11.56 -4.82
CA LYS A 25 3.06 -12.11 -6.18
C LYS A 25 4.41 -11.75 -6.80
N GLN A 26 4.98 -10.60 -6.45
CA GLN A 26 6.32 -10.16 -6.86
C GLN A 26 7.46 -10.88 -6.08
N GLY A 27 7.12 -11.81 -5.18
CA GLY A 27 8.05 -12.63 -4.42
C GLY A 27 8.64 -11.94 -3.19
N ALA A 28 7.99 -10.90 -2.67
CA ALA A 28 8.35 -10.31 -1.38
C ALA A 28 7.63 -11.03 -0.24
N SER A 29 8.28 -11.14 0.91
CA SER A 29 7.69 -11.73 2.11
C SER A 29 6.98 -10.64 2.91
N LEU A 30 5.81 -10.97 3.47
CA LEU A 30 5.13 -10.07 4.41
C LEU A 30 5.91 -10.01 5.73
N GLY A 31 6.27 -8.80 6.17
CA GLY A 31 6.94 -8.54 7.43
C GLY A 31 5.93 -8.21 8.52
N GLU A 32 5.61 -6.92 8.65
CA GLU A 32 4.63 -6.42 9.61
C GLU A 32 3.36 -5.98 8.89
N GLU A 33 2.21 -6.40 9.41
CA GLU A 33 0.91 -5.96 8.92
C GLU A 33 0.13 -5.33 10.07
N LYS A 34 -0.31 -4.09 9.90
CA LYS A 34 -1.05 -3.35 10.91
C LYS A 34 -2.21 -2.61 10.26
N MET A 35 -3.42 -2.92 10.67
CA MET A 35 -4.62 -2.21 10.25
C MET A 35 -5.33 -1.65 11.47
N GLU A 36 -5.57 -0.34 11.47
CA GLU A 36 -6.20 0.38 12.56
C GLU A 36 -7.35 1.20 12.01
N THR A 37 -8.55 1.03 12.58
CA THR A 37 -9.73 1.80 12.20
C THR A 37 -10.08 2.77 13.32
N TYR A 38 -10.16 4.05 12.99
CA TYR A 38 -10.47 5.12 13.91
C TYR A 38 -11.80 5.76 13.54
N ALA A 39 -12.67 5.99 14.53
CA ALA A 39 -13.85 6.82 14.33
C ALA A 39 -13.42 8.29 14.20
N LEU A 40 -14.03 9.02 13.27
CA LEU A 40 -13.81 10.45 13.15
C LEU A 40 -14.43 11.18 14.36
N PRO A 41 -13.70 12.10 15.00
CA PRO A 41 -14.27 12.90 16.07
C PRO A 41 -15.41 13.76 15.53
N GLY A 42 -16.62 13.54 16.07
CA GLY A 42 -17.83 14.29 15.70
C GLY A 42 -18.78 13.59 14.72
N ASP A 43 -18.40 12.46 14.12
CA ASP A 43 -19.27 11.69 13.22
C ASP A 43 -19.15 10.18 13.51
N THR A 44 -20.16 9.61 14.17
CA THR A 44 -20.21 8.18 14.54
C THR A 44 -20.36 7.23 13.36
N SER A 45 -20.56 7.76 12.15
CA SER A 45 -20.80 6.99 10.92
C SER A 45 -19.64 7.08 9.93
N SER A 46 -18.54 7.75 10.30
CA SER A 46 -17.40 7.95 9.42
C SER A 46 -16.14 7.43 10.07
N PHE A 47 -15.48 6.50 9.39
CA PHE A 47 -14.30 5.80 9.88
C PHE A 47 -13.11 6.10 8.97
N ILE A 48 -11.95 6.30 9.57
CA ILE A 48 -10.66 6.36 8.89
C ILE A 48 -9.95 5.05 9.15
N THR A 49 -9.62 4.34 8.08
CA THR A 49 -8.79 3.14 8.13
C THR A 49 -7.35 3.52 7.81
N ARG A 50 -6.44 3.04 8.65
CA ARG A 50 -4.99 3.18 8.54
C ARG A 50 -4.37 1.79 8.40
N GLY A 51 -3.92 1.47 7.20
CA GLY A 51 -3.14 0.27 6.90
C GLY A 51 -1.65 0.60 6.84
N THR A 52 -0.83 -0.16 7.55
CA THR A 52 0.63 -0.17 7.39
C THR A 52 1.06 -1.59 7.07
N LEU A 53 1.73 -1.76 5.94
CA LEU A 53 2.33 -3.01 5.52
C LEU A 53 3.83 -2.79 5.36
N THR A 54 4.63 -3.68 5.93
CA THR A 54 6.05 -3.77 5.62
C THR A 54 6.34 -5.13 5.00
N PHE A 55 7.19 -5.12 3.99
CA PHE A 55 7.60 -6.28 3.26
C PHE A 55 9.11 -6.43 3.40
N ARG A 56 9.54 -7.67 3.51
CA ARG A 56 10.93 -8.05 3.64
C ARG A 56 11.36 -8.80 2.39
N ALA A 57 12.55 -8.50 1.91
CA ALA A 57 13.21 -9.28 0.87
C ALA A 57 14.47 -9.92 1.45
N GLN A 58 14.81 -11.09 0.94
CA GLN A 58 16.09 -11.73 1.22
C GLN A 58 17.19 -10.99 0.44
N ASP A 59 18.08 -10.33 1.18
CA ASP A 59 19.32 -9.78 0.63
C ASP A 59 20.32 -10.92 0.37
N ALA A 60 21.21 -10.75 -0.61
CA ALA A 60 22.26 -11.71 -0.95
C ALA A 60 23.15 -12.11 0.25
N ALA A 61 23.14 -11.31 1.33
CA ALA A 61 23.82 -11.59 2.60
C ALA A 61 22.98 -12.35 3.66
N SER A 62 21.88 -13.03 3.28
CA SER A 62 21.01 -13.82 4.17
C SER A 62 20.40 -13.06 5.36
N LYS A 63 20.30 -11.72 5.27
CA LYS A 63 19.52 -10.91 6.20
C LYS A 63 18.21 -10.49 5.54
N GLU A 64 17.09 -10.82 6.17
CA GLU A 64 15.79 -10.25 5.82
C GLU A 64 15.84 -8.74 6.11
N LYS A 65 15.79 -7.93 5.05
CA LYS A 65 15.71 -6.47 5.18
C LYS A 65 14.37 -5.98 4.68
N GLU A 66 13.85 -4.94 5.33
CA GLU A 66 12.68 -4.22 4.85
C GLU A 66 12.97 -3.68 3.45
N CYS A 67 12.22 -4.16 2.48
CA CYS A 67 12.39 -3.80 1.07
C CYS A 67 11.31 -2.82 0.61
N LEU A 68 10.13 -2.86 1.23
CA LEU A 68 9.01 -2.04 0.84
C LEU A 68 8.09 -1.81 2.03
N ARG A 69 7.62 -0.57 2.17
CA ARG A 69 6.66 -0.13 3.17
C ARG A 69 5.50 0.57 2.49
N THR A 70 4.29 0.08 2.72
CA THR A 70 3.07 0.71 2.24
C THR A 70 2.31 1.31 3.41
N HIS A 71 1.90 2.56 3.26
CA HIS A 71 1.00 3.25 4.16
C HIS A 71 -0.27 3.63 3.43
N ILE A 72 -1.42 3.23 3.96
CA ILE A 72 -2.74 3.50 3.42
C ILE A 72 -3.51 4.22 4.50
N VAL A 73 -4.03 5.40 4.20
CA VAL A 73 -4.87 6.17 5.12
C VAL A 73 -6.04 6.70 4.32
N GLY A 74 -7.26 6.32 4.71
CA GLY A 74 -8.42 6.73 3.96
C GLY A 74 -9.75 6.46 4.63
N SER A 75 -10.79 7.02 4.04
CA SER A 75 -12.17 6.68 4.35
C SER A 75 -12.91 6.42 3.05
N VAL A 76 -13.81 5.44 3.05
CA VAL A 76 -14.69 5.14 1.91
C VAL A 76 -15.48 6.38 1.46
N LYS A 77 -15.83 7.28 2.39
CA LYS A 77 -16.64 8.49 2.11
C LYS A 77 -15.84 9.66 1.53
N THR A 78 -14.52 9.67 1.67
CA THR A 78 -13.68 10.81 1.28
C THR A 78 -12.66 10.37 0.24
N GLU A 79 -11.44 10.15 0.68
CA GLU A 79 -10.29 9.82 -0.16
C GLU A 79 -9.46 8.76 0.57
N THR A 80 -8.83 7.91 -0.23
CA THR A 80 -7.85 6.93 0.23
C THR A 80 -6.49 7.31 -0.33
N LYS A 81 -5.58 7.67 0.58
CA LYS A 81 -4.21 8.05 0.25
C LYS A 81 -3.30 6.87 0.48
N VAL A 82 -2.44 6.61 -0.49
CA VAL A 82 -1.44 5.56 -0.44
C VAL A 82 -0.06 6.17 -0.59
N MET A 83 0.84 5.70 0.25
CA MET A 83 2.26 6.00 0.20
C MET A 83 3.01 4.69 0.18
N LEU A 84 3.68 4.39 -0.94
CA LEU A 84 4.61 3.29 -1.02
C LEU A 84 6.03 3.84 -0.93
N ASP A 85 6.82 3.28 -0.05
CA ASP A 85 8.24 3.53 0.08
C ASP A 85 8.97 2.22 -0.22
N SER A 86 9.92 2.23 -1.14
CA SER A 86 10.63 1.03 -1.58
C SER A 86 12.13 1.27 -1.57
N ASP A 87 12.92 0.31 -1.14
CA ASP A 87 14.38 0.38 -1.23
C ASP A 87 14.82 -0.25 -2.56
N ASP A 88 15.39 0.58 -3.46
CA ASP A 88 15.77 0.18 -4.82
C ASP A 88 16.82 -0.95 -4.84
N LYS A 89 17.60 -1.10 -3.75
CA LYS A 89 18.63 -2.13 -3.63
C LYS A 89 18.04 -3.51 -3.33
N LEU A 90 16.87 -3.54 -2.68
CA LEU A 90 16.21 -4.78 -2.24
C LEU A 90 14.98 -5.10 -3.08
N PHE A 91 14.35 -4.07 -3.66
CA PHE A 91 13.16 -4.19 -4.48
C PHE A 91 13.35 -3.38 -5.77
N PRO A 92 13.76 -4.04 -6.87
CA PRO A 92 14.14 -3.36 -8.09
C PRO A 92 12.97 -2.55 -8.68
N PRO A 93 13.25 -1.44 -9.37
CA PRO A 93 12.24 -0.51 -9.88
C PRO A 93 11.30 -1.16 -10.91
N GLU A 94 11.71 -2.25 -11.56
CA GLU A 94 10.85 -3.03 -12.46
C GLU A 94 9.65 -3.66 -11.71
N LYS A 95 9.87 -4.19 -10.50
CA LYS A 95 8.79 -4.75 -9.67
C LYS A 95 7.88 -3.67 -9.13
N VAL A 96 8.45 -2.52 -8.77
CA VAL A 96 7.70 -1.33 -8.35
C VAL A 96 6.83 -0.81 -9.49
N SER A 97 7.35 -0.81 -10.72
CA SER A 97 6.62 -0.37 -11.92
C SER A 97 5.50 -1.34 -12.27
N ALA A 98 5.74 -2.65 -12.15
CA ALA A 98 4.69 -3.66 -12.32
C ALA A 98 3.57 -3.49 -11.29
N LEU A 99 3.91 -3.32 -10.01
CA LEU A 99 2.93 -3.04 -8.95
C LEU A 99 2.12 -1.77 -9.25
N GLN A 100 2.77 -0.69 -9.70
CA GLN A 100 2.07 0.52 -10.10
C GLN A 100 1.14 0.30 -11.29
N ALA A 101 1.54 -0.50 -12.27
CA ALA A 101 0.73 -0.82 -13.44
C ALA A 101 -0.51 -1.65 -13.07
N ASP A 102 -0.37 -2.64 -12.18
CA ASP A 102 -1.51 -3.40 -11.64
C ASP A 102 -2.49 -2.47 -10.90
N LEU A 103 -1.97 -1.57 -10.06
CA LEU A 103 -2.81 -0.59 -9.34
C LEU A 103 -3.47 0.42 -10.28
N ASP A 104 -2.78 0.86 -11.33
CA ASP A 104 -3.35 1.75 -12.36
C ASP A 104 -4.43 1.05 -13.17
N PHE A 105 -4.25 -0.23 -13.48
CA PHE A 105 -5.25 -1.01 -14.19
C PHE A 105 -6.54 -1.20 -13.36
N ILE A 106 -6.41 -1.47 -12.07
CA ILE A 106 -7.56 -1.74 -11.18
C ILE A 106 -8.21 -0.44 -10.69
N PHE A 107 -7.39 0.53 -10.25
CA PHE A 107 -7.85 1.74 -9.57
C PHE A 107 -7.61 3.03 -10.36
N GLY A 108 -7.02 2.98 -11.55
CA GLY A 108 -6.69 4.19 -12.33
C GLY A 108 -7.91 5.05 -12.69
N SER A 109 -9.10 4.44 -12.78
CA SER A 109 -10.37 5.20 -12.96
C SER A 109 -10.78 6.02 -11.74
N TYR A 110 -10.25 5.67 -10.56
CA TYR A 110 -10.53 6.31 -9.27
C TYR A 110 -9.38 7.18 -8.77
N GLU A 111 -8.24 7.17 -9.46
CA GLU A 111 -7.08 7.98 -9.11
C GLU A 111 -7.38 9.47 -9.35
N VAL A 112 -7.11 10.27 -8.33
CA VAL A 112 -7.19 11.74 -8.42
C VAL A 112 -5.82 12.24 -8.87
N LYS A 113 -5.74 12.68 -10.13
CA LYS A 113 -4.54 13.27 -10.74
C LYS A 113 -4.32 14.73 -10.33
#